data_AF-A0A116M0N1-F1
#
_entry.id   AF-A0A116M0N1-F1
#
_cell.length_a   1.000
_cell.length_b   1.000
_cell.length_c   1.000
_cell.angle_alpha   90.00
_cell.angle_beta   90.00
_cell.angle_gamma   90.00
#
_symmetry.space_group_name_H-M   'P 1'
#
loop_
_entity.id
_entity.type
_entity.pdbx_description
1 polymer ?
#
loop_
_entity_poly.entity_id
_entity_poly.type
_entity_poly.pdbx_seq_one_letter_code
_entity_poly.pdbx_strand_id
1 'polypeptide(L)'
;MKTPKEYTKLLKDAKLTEEIIAQCTYSVNKRAKNYRDKIQELRESRYNRYKYQNIEKAKEKKNEYYAQKEVLLSVFSPKVIHKQPIEPETIRVFSYQKDYRKLLEEKNDSILYTNSYYDEENRKVDFFDYSTRREKYLYFLYYEFGGYSFHSPIDELSTKDYPELMVEEIDSTFTTYGADITDLLSTSFVKKVIELIRSREYTLIN
;
A
#
# COMPACT_ATOMS: atom_id res chain seq x y z
N MET A 1 3.68 -13.87 19.00
CA MET A 1 2.57 -14.59 19.62
C MET A 1 2.86 -16.08 19.54
N LYS A 2 2.56 -16.87 20.57
CA LYS A 2 2.63 -18.33 20.44
C LYS A 2 1.41 -18.77 19.63
N THR A 3 1.62 -19.40 18.48
CA THR A 3 0.52 -19.94 17.66
C THR A 3 -0.36 -20.84 18.53
N PRO A 4 -1.68 -20.62 18.57
CA PRO A 4 -2.59 -21.48 19.33
C PRO A 4 -2.45 -22.95 18.91
N LYS A 5 -2.51 -23.88 19.88
CA LYS A 5 -2.41 -25.32 19.60
C LYS A 5 -3.53 -25.79 18.67
N GLU A 6 -4.71 -25.22 18.83
CA GLU A 6 -5.91 -25.51 18.03
C GLU A 6 -5.69 -25.22 16.54
N TYR A 7 -5.04 -24.10 16.22
CA TYR A 7 -4.73 -23.73 14.84
C TYR A 7 -3.83 -24.77 14.17
N THR A 8 -2.86 -25.30 14.91
CA THR A 8 -1.96 -26.33 14.39
C THR A 8 -2.70 -27.65 14.15
N LYS A 9 -3.68 -27.98 14.98
CA LYS A 9 -4.53 -29.16 14.79
C LYS A 9 -5.41 -29.01 13.55
N LEU A 10 -6.13 -27.89 13.44
CA LEU A 10 -7.00 -27.60 12.29
C LEU A 10 -6.23 -27.65 10.96
N LEU A 11 -5.03 -27.06 10.92
CA LEU A 11 -4.18 -27.08 9.75
C LEU A 11 -3.75 -28.51 9.34
N LYS A 12 -3.50 -29.41 10.30
CA LYS A 12 -3.19 -30.82 10.01
C LYS A 12 -4.40 -31.57 9.44
N ASP A 13 -5.59 -31.19 9.87
CA ASP A 13 -6.85 -31.76 9.39
C ASP A 13 -7.33 -31.07 8.09
N ALA A 14 -6.50 -30.24 7.45
CA ALA A 14 -6.82 -29.45 6.26
C ALA A 14 -8.07 -28.56 6.42
N LYS A 15 -8.28 -28.04 7.63
CA LYS A 15 -9.39 -27.15 7.99
C LYS A 15 -8.88 -25.75 8.29
N LEU A 16 -9.56 -24.75 7.75
CA LEU A 16 -9.30 -23.33 8.03
C LEU A 16 -10.56 -22.66 8.54
N THR A 17 -10.42 -21.74 9.49
CA THR A 17 -11.50 -20.85 9.93
C THR A 17 -11.23 -19.44 9.42
N GLU A 18 -12.28 -18.60 9.37
CA GLU A 18 -12.11 -17.18 9.06
C GLU A 18 -11.12 -16.52 10.02
N GLU A 19 -11.14 -16.87 11.31
CA GLU A 19 -10.25 -16.31 12.32
C GLU A 19 -8.77 -16.64 12.02
N ILE A 20 -8.46 -17.88 11.62
CA ILE A 20 -7.10 -18.27 11.23
C ILE A 20 -6.62 -17.42 10.05
N ILE A 21 -7.46 -17.28 9.02
CA ILE A 21 -7.10 -16.52 7.82
C ILE A 21 -6.97 -15.04 8.16
N ALA A 22 -7.86 -14.49 8.99
CA ALA A 22 -7.84 -13.09 9.40
C ALA A 22 -6.57 -12.76 10.21
N GLN A 23 -6.22 -13.60 11.20
CA GLN A 23 -5.00 -13.41 11.98
C GLN A 23 -3.75 -13.58 11.12
N CYS A 24 -3.73 -14.53 10.17
CA CYS A 24 -2.65 -14.66 9.18
C CYS A 24 -2.53 -13.40 8.31
N THR A 25 -3.65 -12.87 7.82
CA THR A 25 -3.71 -11.67 6.97
C THR A 25 -3.24 -10.43 7.73
N TYR A 26 -3.70 -10.27 8.97
CA TYR A 26 -3.24 -9.22 9.88
C TYR A 26 -1.72 -9.32 10.11
N SER A 27 -1.23 -10.52 10.37
CA SER A 27 0.17 -10.84 10.63
C SER A 27 1.10 -10.45 9.47
N VAL A 28 0.74 -10.75 8.21
CA VAL A 28 1.55 -10.33 7.04
C VAL A 28 1.39 -8.84 6.73
N ASN A 29 0.19 -8.29 6.86
CA ASN A 29 -0.09 -6.87 6.60
C ASN A 29 0.72 -5.97 7.56
N LYS A 30 0.79 -6.31 8.84
CA LYS A 30 1.59 -5.57 9.83
C LYS A 30 3.09 -5.67 9.54
N ARG A 31 3.60 -6.85 9.14
CA ARG A 31 5.01 -6.99 8.72
C ARG A 31 5.34 -6.17 7.48
N ALA A 32 4.46 -6.18 6.47
CA ALA A 32 4.63 -5.35 5.28
C ALA A 32 4.76 -3.87 5.66
N LYS A 33 3.91 -3.38 6.57
CA LYS A 33 3.97 -2.01 7.10
C LYS A 33 5.26 -1.75 7.88
N ASN A 34 5.74 -2.68 8.71
CA ASN A 34 7.04 -2.52 9.39
C ASN A 34 8.20 -2.34 8.39
N TYR A 35 8.20 -3.07 7.27
CA TYR A 35 9.20 -2.87 6.22
C TYR A 35 9.02 -1.56 5.46
N ARG A 36 7.78 -1.10 5.24
CA ARG A 36 7.49 0.24 4.70
C ARG A 36 8.08 1.33 5.61
N ASP A 37 7.83 1.23 6.91
CA ASP A 37 8.27 2.21 7.90
C ASP A 37 9.81 2.22 7.96
N LYS A 38 10.45 1.04 7.96
CA LYS A 38 11.91 0.89 7.85
C LYS A 38 12.51 1.51 6.58
N ILE A 39 11.83 1.41 5.43
CA ILE A 39 12.31 2.06 4.20
C ILE A 39 12.36 3.58 4.39
N GLN A 40 11.37 4.16 5.06
CA GLN A 40 11.33 5.59 5.34
C GLN A 40 12.48 6.01 6.26
N GLU A 41 12.70 5.28 7.35
CA GLU A 41 13.85 5.52 8.26
C GLU A 41 15.20 5.46 7.52
N LEU A 42 15.37 4.47 6.63
CA LEU A 42 16.59 4.34 5.83
C LEU A 42 16.77 5.51 4.84
N ARG A 43 15.67 6.03 4.28
CA ARG A 43 15.70 7.21 3.38
C ARG A 43 16.12 8.48 4.11
N GLU A 44 15.74 8.62 5.37
CA GLU A 44 16.11 9.78 6.20
C GLU A 44 17.52 9.68 6.79
N SER A 45 18.05 8.46 6.91
CA SER A 45 19.42 8.23 7.38
C SER A 45 20.47 8.87 6.45
N ARG A 46 21.33 9.71 7.04
CA ARG A 46 22.42 10.44 6.36
C ARG A 46 23.72 9.64 6.19
N TYR A 47 24.01 8.71 7.10
CA TYR A 47 25.34 8.06 7.21
C TYR A 47 25.36 6.55 6.94
N ASN A 48 24.30 6.00 6.31
CA ASN A 48 24.26 4.57 6.02
C ASN A 48 24.96 4.26 4.70
N ARG A 49 26.19 3.71 4.78
CA ARG A 49 27.01 3.32 3.62
C ARG A 49 26.30 2.34 2.67
N TYR A 50 25.39 1.52 3.18
CA TYR A 50 24.63 0.52 2.42
C TYR A 50 23.16 0.89 2.25
N LYS A 51 22.82 2.19 2.34
CA LYS A 51 21.46 2.72 2.30
C LYS A 51 20.63 2.15 1.16
N TYR A 52 21.13 2.24 -0.07
CA TYR A 52 20.41 1.77 -1.26
C TYR A 52 20.15 0.27 -1.22
N GLN A 53 21.18 -0.54 -0.91
CA GLN A 53 21.04 -2.00 -0.81
C GLN A 53 20.05 -2.42 0.30
N ASN A 54 20.07 -1.72 1.43
CA ASN A 54 19.16 -1.99 2.54
C ASN A 54 17.71 -1.61 2.20
N ILE A 55 17.51 -0.52 1.45
CA ILE A 55 16.19 -0.12 0.95
C ILE A 55 15.64 -1.17 -0.01
N GLU A 56 16.44 -1.65 -0.96
CA GLU A 56 15.99 -2.68 -1.90
C GLU A 56 15.60 -3.99 -1.19
N LYS A 57 16.44 -4.49 -0.28
CA LYS A 57 16.10 -5.66 0.55
C LYS A 57 14.81 -5.48 1.35
N ALA A 58 14.59 -4.27 1.88
CA ALA A 58 13.36 -3.96 2.61
C ALA A 58 12.14 -3.89 1.68
N LYS A 59 12.28 -3.36 0.46
CA LYS A 59 11.22 -3.37 -0.57
C LYS A 59 10.86 -4.79 -0.99
N GLU A 60 11.84 -5.65 -1.23
CA GLU A 60 11.61 -7.07 -1.55
C GLU A 60 10.78 -7.75 -0.47
N LYS A 61 11.16 -7.57 0.81
CA LYS A 61 10.40 -8.14 1.93
C LYS A 61 9.01 -7.55 2.09
N LYS A 62 8.86 -6.23 1.92
CA LYS A 62 7.54 -5.58 1.91
C LYS A 62 6.63 -6.20 0.86
N ASN A 63 7.15 -6.35 -0.37
CA ASN A 63 6.40 -6.90 -1.49
C ASN A 63 6.08 -8.39 -1.29
N GLU A 64 6.99 -9.18 -0.72
CA GLU A 64 6.75 -10.59 -0.35
C GLU A 64 5.54 -10.71 0.60
N TYR A 65 5.47 -9.88 1.64
CA TYR A 65 4.35 -9.93 2.59
C TYR A 65 3.04 -9.42 2.00
N TYR A 66 3.06 -8.39 1.13
CA TYR A 66 1.85 -7.98 0.42
C TYR A 66 1.38 -9.05 -0.56
N ALA A 67 2.27 -9.74 -1.28
CA ALA A 67 1.87 -10.86 -2.13
C ALA A 67 1.23 -12.02 -1.33
N GLN A 68 1.76 -12.31 -0.14
CA GLN A 68 1.15 -13.28 0.78
C GLN A 68 -0.24 -12.85 1.24
N LYS A 69 -0.42 -11.55 1.53
CA LYS A 69 -1.71 -10.96 1.91
C LYS A 69 -2.75 -11.15 0.80
N GLU A 70 -2.41 -10.90 -0.46
CA GLU A 70 -3.36 -11.06 -1.56
C GLU A 70 -3.84 -12.52 -1.72
N VAL A 71 -2.97 -13.51 -1.49
CA VAL A 71 -3.38 -14.92 -1.48
C VAL A 71 -4.38 -15.20 -0.36
N LEU A 72 -4.17 -14.63 0.83
CA LEU A 72 -5.09 -14.81 1.96
C LEU A 72 -6.43 -14.11 1.72
N LEU A 73 -6.41 -12.91 1.13
CA LEU A 73 -7.63 -12.18 0.77
C LEU A 73 -8.44 -12.87 -0.33
N SER A 74 -7.81 -13.58 -1.25
CA SER A 74 -8.50 -14.27 -2.35
C SER A 74 -9.50 -15.37 -1.92
N VAL A 75 -9.48 -15.76 -0.64
CA VAL A 75 -10.46 -16.69 -0.07
C VAL A 75 -11.84 -16.04 0.09
N PHE A 76 -11.89 -14.71 0.23
CA PHE A 76 -13.11 -13.96 0.49
C PHE A 76 -13.39 -12.94 -0.61
N SER A 77 -14.66 -12.61 -0.78
CA SER A 77 -15.06 -11.50 -1.65
C SER A 77 -14.92 -10.16 -0.89
N PRO A 78 -14.47 -9.08 -1.56
CA PRO A 78 -14.54 -7.74 -0.99
C PRO A 78 -15.99 -7.32 -0.75
N LYS A 79 -16.23 -6.48 0.25
CA LYS A 79 -17.55 -5.94 0.61
C LYS A 79 -17.90 -4.68 -0.17
N VAL A 80 -16.95 -3.75 -0.30
CA VAL A 80 -17.12 -2.47 -0.99
C VAL A 80 -15.78 -2.03 -1.59
N ILE A 81 -15.82 -1.02 -2.46
CA ILE A 81 -14.65 -0.27 -2.89
C ILE A 81 -14.57 0.99 -2.04
N HIS A 82 -13.47 1.19 -1.34
CA HIS A 82 -13.18 2.48 -0.72
C HIS A 82 -12.40 3.37 -1.68
N LYS A 83 -12.81 4.64 -1.79
CA LYS A 83 -12.02 5.70 -2.43
C LYS A 83 -11.56 6.71 -1.38
N GLN A 84 -10.27 7.00 -1.34
CA GLN A 84 -9.66 7.96 -0.42
C GLN A 84 -9.21 9.20 -1.20
N PRO A 85 -9.72 10.40 -0.90
CA PRO A 85 -9.25 11.62 -1.53
C PRO A 85 -7.80 11.90 -1.10
N ILE A 86 -6.96 12.24 -2.05
CA ILE A 86 -5.58 12.67 -1.83
C ILE A 86 -5.33 14.06 -2.38
N GLU A 87 -4.30 14.73 -1.87
CA GLU A 87 -3.95 16.07 -2.32
C GLU A 87 -3.69 16.10 -3.84
N PRO A 88 -4.14 17.14 -4.54
CA PRO A 88 -3.87 17.31 -5.95
C PRO A 88 -2.36 17.29 -6.23
N GLU A 89 -2.00 16.68 -7.35
CA GLU A 89 -0.61 16.63 -7.76
C GLU A 89 -0.07 18.04 -8.03
N THR A 90 1.16 18.29 -7.57
CA THR A 90 1.91 19.51 -7.84
C THR A 90 2.92 19.22 -8.95
N ILE A 91 2.82 19.97 -10.06
CA ILE A 91 3.71 19.79 -11.22
C ILE A 91 4.66 20.99 -11.29
N ARG A 92 5.97 20.69 -11.39
CA ARG A 92 7.01 21.68 -11.67
C ARG A 92 7.24 21.83 -13.16
N VAL A 93 7.25 23.07 -13.64
CA VAL A 93 7.53 23.44 -15.03
C VAL A 93 8.77 24.32 -15.06
N PHE A 94 9.73 23.97 -15.90
CA PHE A 94 11.01 24.70 -16.02
C PHE A 94 11.04 25.58 -17.27
N SER A 95 11.76 26.70 -17.20
CA SER A 95 11.82 27.71 -18.26
C SER A 95 12.34 27.19 -19.61
N TYR A 96 13.11 26.11 -19.60
CA TYR A 96 13.61 25.46 -20.82
C TYR A 96 12.58 24.54 -21.50
N GLN A 97 11.45 24.22 -20.84
CA GLN A 97 10.38 23.42 -21.46
C GLN A 97 9.63 24.26 -22.50
N LYS A 98 9.37 23.67 -23.67
CA LYS A 98 8.80 24.36 -24.83
C LYS A 98 7.51 25.13 -24.52
N ASP A 99 6.67 24.59 -23.65
CA ASP A 99 5.36 25.15 -23.32
C ASP A 99 5.36 26.00 -22.04
N TYR A 100 6.53 26.38 -21.51
CA TYR A 100 6.65 27.08 -20.22
C TYR A 100 5.77 28.33 -20.13
N ARG A 101 5.88 29.25 -21.09
CA ARG A 101 5.12 30.52 -21.06
C ARG A 101 3.62 30.29 -21.16
N LYS A 102 3.22 29.36 -22.04
CA LYS A 102 1.83 28.97 -22.21
C LYS A 102 1.26 28.39 -20.91
N LEU A 103 1.98 27.45 -20.29
CA LEU A 103 1.56 26.87 -19.02
C LEU A 103 1.56 27.89 -17.88
N LEU A 104 2.50 28.82 -17.85
CA LEU A 104 2.57 29.88 -16.85
C LEU A 104 1.30 30.77 -16.90
N GLU A 105 0.88 31.14 -18.11
CA GLU A 105 -0.36 31.90 -18.33
C GLU A 105 -1.61 31.06 -18.02
N GLU A 106 -1.71 29.85 -18.59
CA GLU A 106 -2.87 28.96 -18.42
C GLU A 106 -3.08 28.48 -16.97
N LYS A 107 -2.00 28.38 -16.18
CA LYS A 107 -2.00 27.86 -14.81
C LYS A 107 -1.83 28.92 -13.75
N ASN A 108 -1.83 30.21 -14.11
CA ASN A 108 -1.55 31.33 -13.21
C ASN A 108 -2.31 31.24 -11.89
N ASP A 109 -3.62 30.97 -11.93
CA ASP A 109 -4.45 30.89 -10.72
C ASP A 109 -4.11 29.69 -9.82
N SER A 110 -3.47 28.66 -10.38
CA SER A 110 -3.08 27.43 -9.68
C SER A 110 -1.60 27.39 -9.29
N ILE A 111 -0.83 28.46 -9.54
CA ILE A 111 0.58 28.54 -9.14
C ILE A 111 0.66 28.55 -7.61
N LEU A 112 1.44 27.62 -7.09
CA LEU A 112 1.74 27.49 -5.67
C LEU A 112 3.07 28.15 -5.32
N TYR A 113 4.02 28.09 -6.24
CA TYR A 113 5.39 28.51 -5.98
C TYR A 113 6.12 28.87 -7.27
N THR A 114 7.03 29.85 -7.19
CA THR A 114 7.90 30.27 -8.28
C THR A 114 9.30 30.52 -7.74
N ASN A 115 10.34 30.04 -8.41
CA ASN A 115 11.72 30.39 -8.08
C ASN A 115 12.65 30.15 -9.28
N SER A 116 13.96 30.27 -9.07
CA SER A 116 14.98 30.05 -10.07
C SER A 116 16.26 29.46 -9.45
N TYR A 117 17.08 28.84 -10.29
CA TYR A 117 18.43 28.39 -9.93
C TYR A 117 19.38 28.59 -11.12
N TYR A 118 20.68 28.46 -10.88
CA TYR A 118 21.68 28.42 -11.94
C TYR A 118 22.05 26.97 -12.23
N ASP A 119 21.99 26.56 -13.50
CA ASP A 119 22.41 25.23 -13.92
C ASP A 119 23.94 25.08 -13.93
N GLU A 120 24.44 23.89 -14.33
CA GLU A 120 25.88 23.61 -14.41
C GLU A 120 26.64 24.52 -15.39
N GLU A 121 25.93 25.14 -16.33
CA GLU A 121 26.47 26.11 -17.30
C GLU A 121 26.32 27.57 -16.81
N ASN A 122 25.96 27.79 -15.55
CA ASN A 122 25.64 29.10 -14.97
C ASN A 122 24.51 29.84 -15.71
N ARG A 123 23.59 29.12 -16.36
CA ARG A 123 22.39 29.72 -16.96
C ARG A 123 21.29 29.76 -15.91
N LYS A 124 20.59 30.90 -15.82
CA LYS A 124 19.43 31.04 -14.95
C LYS A 124 18.25 30.22 -15.51
N VAL A 125 17.76 29.28 -14.71
CA VAL A 125 16.57 28.48 -14.99
C VAL A 125 15.47 28.91 -14.02
N ASP A 126 14.43 29.56 -14.55
CA ASP A 126 13.22 29.86 -13.80
C ASP A 126 12.30 28.63 -13.78
N PHE A 127 11.52 28.44 -12.72
CA PHE A 127 10.51 27.41 -12.64
C PHE A 127 9.31 27.87 -11.81
N PHE A 128 8.18 27.24 -12.06
CA PHE A 128 7.00 27.37 -11.21
C PHE A 128 6.39 26.01 -10.94
N ASP A 129 5.75 25.90 -9.78
CA ASP A 129 4.97 24.75 -9.37
C ASP A 129 3.50 25.14 -9.40
N TYR A 130 2.65 24.34 -10.05
CA TYR A 130 1.21 24.55 -10.05
C TYR A 130 0.46 23.30 -9.59
N SER A 131 -0.65 23.52 -8.89
CA SER A 131 -1.58 22.45 -8.54
C SER A 131 -2.37 22.05 -9.77
N THR A 132 -2.47 20.74 -10.03
CA THR A 132 -3.37 20.25 -11.07
C THR A 132 -4.85 20.59 -10.80
N ARG A 133 -5.20 20.90 -9.55
CA ARG A 133 -6.58 21.10 -9.05
C ARG A 133 -7.54 19.95 -9.41
N ARG A 134 -7.00 18.81 -9.86
CA ARG A 134 -7.78 17.62 -10.16
C ARG A 134 -7.91 16.83 -8.88
N GLU A 135 -9.15 16.53 -8.52
CA GLU A 135 -9.43 15.54 -7.48
C GLU A 135 -8.75 14.24 -7.88
N LYS A 136 -8.01 13.67 -6.94
CA LYS A 136 -7.29 12.42 -7.13
C LYS A 136 -7.65 11.52 -5.96
N TYR A 137 -7.87 10.26 -6.27
CA TYR A 137 -8.29 9.27 -5.29
C TYR A 137 -7.37 8.06 -5.32
N LEU A 138 -7.18 7.45 -4.16
CA LEU A 138 -6.69 6.08 -4.05
C LEU A 138 -7.89 5.15 -3.93
N TYR A 139 -7.88 4.03 -4.64
CA TYR A 139 -8.96 3.05 -4.60
C TYR A 139 -8.50 1.76 -3.93
N PHE A 140 -9.39 1.15 -3.16
CA PHE A 140 -9.11 -0.06 -2.43
C PHE A 140 -10.31 -1.01 -2.42
N LEU A 141 -10.07 -2.29 -2.65
CA LEU A 141 -11.01 -3.34 -2.26
C LEU A 141 -11.00 -3.47 -0.74
N TYR A 142 -12.18 -3.35 -0.12
CA TYR A 142 -12.36 -3.49 1.32
C TYR A 142 -12.86 -4.89 1.68
N TYR A 143 -12.20 -5.53 2.64
CA TYR A 143 -12.54 -6.84 3.15
C TYR A 143 -12.78 -6.76 4.64
N GLU A 144 -13.73 -7.53 5.15
CA GLU A 144 -14.00 -7.64 6.57
C GLU A 144 -14.41 -9.05 6.92
N PHE A 145 -13.60 -9.73 7.73
CA PHE A 145 -13.78 -11.12 8.13
C PHE A 145 -12.97 -11.42 9.39
N GLY A 146 -13.41 -12.40 10.20
CA GLY A 146 -12.73 -12.79 11.44
C GLY A 146 -12.50 -11.65 12.46
N GLY A 147 -13.34 -10.60 12.43
CA GLY A 147 -13.20 -9.42 13.30
C GLY A 147 -12.13 -8.41 12.87
N TYR A 148 -11.55 -8.56 11.68
CA TYR A 148 -10.56 -7.64 11.12
C TYR A 148 -11.06 -7.02 9.81
N SER A 149 -10.49 -5.86 9.48
CA SER A 149 -10.70 -5.17 8.22
C SER A 149 -9.41 -5.03 7.43
N PHE A 150 -9.47 -5.17 6.11
CA PHE A 150 -8.31 -5.07 5.22
C PHE A 150 -8.63 -4.28 3.96
N HIS A 151 -7.64 -3.58 3.44
CA HIS A 151 -7.70 -2.85 2.17
C HIS A 151 -6.67 -3.42 1.20
N SER A 152 -7.07 -3.77 -0.02
CA SER A 152 -6.14 -4.09 -1.11
C SER A 152 -6.18 -2.98 -2.17
N PRO A 153 -5.06 -2.33 -2.49
CA PRO A 153 -5.04 -1.22 -3.45
C PRO A 153 -5.37 -1.71 -4.86
N ILE A 154 -6.22 -0.95 -5.56
CA ILE A 154 -6.55 -1.14 -6.97
C ILE A 154 -6.40 0.20 -7.71
N ASP A 155 -6.26 0.15 -9.03
CA ASP A 155 -6.37 1.37 -9.82
C ASP A 155 -7.84 1.75 -10.06
N GLU A 156 -8.06 3.01 -10.45
CA GLU A 156 -9.40 3.54 -10.72
C GLU A 156 -10.13 2.76 -11.83
N LEU A 157 -9.40 2.25 -12.83
CA LEU A 157 -10.00 1.54 -13.95
C LEU A 157 -10.47 0.14 -13.52
N SER A 158 -9.71 -0.54 -12.65
CA SER A 158 -10.05 -1.83 -12.06
C SER A 158 -11.32 -1.80 -11.21
N THR A 159 -11.82 -0.63 -10.81
CA THR A 159 -13.13 -0.53 -10.16
C THR A 159 -14.26 -1.08 -11.03
N LYS A 160 -14.11 -1.02 -12.36
CA LYS A 160 -15.08 -1.53 -13.34
C LYS A 160 -15.17 -3.06 -13.38
N ASP A 161 -14.15 -3.75 -12.86
CA ASP A 161 -14.15 -5.21 -12.77
C ASP A 161 -15.06 -5.73 -11.64
N TYR A 162 -15.59 -4.82 -10.80
CA TYR A 162 -16.47 -5.12 -9.67
C TYR A 162 -17.74 -4.27 -9.74
N PRO A 163 -18.56 -4.41 -10.80
CA PRO A 163 -19.74 -3.57 -11.02
C PRO A 163 -20.82 -3.70 -9.94
N GLU A 164 -20.79 -4.77 -9.15
CA GLU A 164 -21.69 -5.04 -8.04
C GLU A 164 -21.31 -4.33 -6.73
N LEU A 165 -20.07 -3.87 -6.60
CA LEU A 165 -19.58 -3.24 -5.37
C LEU A 165 -19.88 -1.74 -5.35
N MET A 166 -20.40 -1.26 -4.22
CA MET A 166 -20.55 0.17 -4.00
C MET A 166 -19.18 0.83 -3.82
N VAL A 167 -19.04 2.05 -4.32
CA VAL A 167 -17.85 2.90 -4.13
C VAL A 167 -18.15 3.92 -3.03
N GLU A 168 -17.50 3.77 -1.89
CA GLU A 168 -17.68 4.61 -0.71
C GLU A 168 -16.45 5.48 -0.46
N GLU A 169 -16.68 6.76 -0.16
CA GLU A 169 -15.59 7.67 0.20
C GLU A 169 -15.18 7.50 1.65
N ILE A 170 -13.87 7.43 1.91
CA ILE A 170 -13.30 7.39 3.25
C ILE A 170 -12.46 8.63 3.53
N ASP A 171 -12.19 8.88 4.81
CA ASP A 171 -11.45 10.05 5.29
C ASP A 171 -10.06 10.19 4.61
N SER A 172 -9.71 11.40 4.17
CA SER A 172 -8.41 11.70 3.56
C SER A 172 -7.24 11.43 4.50
N THR A 173 -7.45 11.54 5.81
CA THR A 173 -6.46 11.29 6.87
C THR A 173 -6.33 9.81 7.24
N PHE A 174 -7.12 8.91 6.61
CA PHE A 174 -7.02 7.48 6.87
C PHE A 174 -5.60 6.97 6.60
N THR A 175 -4.93 6.54 7.67
CA THR A 175 -3.60 5.98 7.62
C THR A 175 -3.50 4.81 8.56
N THR A 176 -2.62 3.86 8.23
CA THR A 176 -2.38 2.69 9.06
C THR A 176 -0.89 2.42 9.19
N TYR A 177 -0.49 2.08 10.41
CA TYR A 177 0.90 1.84 10.78
C TYR A 177 1.19 0.35 10.98
N GLY A 178 2.49 0.04 11.08
CA GLY A 178 3.00 -1.24 11.56
C GLY A 178 2.45 -1.68 12.91
N ALA A 179 2.92 -2.81 13.41
CA ALA A 179 2.66 -3.27 14.77
C ALA A 179 3.89 -4.01 15.30
N ASP A 180 3.99 -4.15 16.62
CA ASP A 180 5.03 -4.99 17.21
C ASP A 180 4.91 -6.42 16.66
N ILE A 181 6.05 -6.94 16.20
CA ILE A 181 6.16 -8.29 15.65
C ILE A 181 5.92 -9.38 16.71
N THR A 182 6.11 -9.05 17.99
CA THR A 182 5.96 -9.99 19.12
C THR A 182 4.53 -10.45 19.33
N ASP A 183 3.54 -9.73 18.78
CA ASP A 183 2.12 -10.09 18.84
C ASP A 183 1.62 -10.80 17.57
N LEU A 184 2.48 -11.00 16.58
CA LEU A 184 2.07 -11.58 15.30
C LEU A 184 2.27 -13.10 15.28
N LEU A 185 1.43 -13.81 14.50
CA LEU A 185 1.62 -15.23 14.20
C LEU A 185 2.96 -15.47 13.51
N SER A 186 3.58 -16.64 13.75
CA SER A 186 4.87 -16.98 13.13
C SER A 186 4.79 -17.04 11.60
N THR A 187 5.84 -16.60 10.91
CA THR A 187 5.90 -16.62 9.44
C THR A 187 5.83 -18.06 8.89
N SER A 188 6.41 -19.02 9.60
CA SER A 188 6.33 -20.44 9.23
C SER A 188 4.90 -20.99 9.29
N PHE A 189 4.10 -20.56 10.26
CA PHE A 189 2.67 -20.94 10.31
C PHE A 189 1.90 -20.32 9.15
N VAL A 190 2.07 -19.02 8.92
CA VAL A 190 1.42 -18.30 7.80
C VAL A 190 1.74 -18.96 6.46
N LYS A 191 3.00 -19.33 6.21
CA LYS A 191 3.40 -19.99 4.97
C LYS A 191 2.64 -21.30 4.72
N LYS A 192 2.45 -22.12 5.76
CA LYS A 192 1.68 -23.36 5.63
C LYS A 192 0.20 -23.11 5.31
N VAL A 193 -0.40 -22.08 5.92
CA VAL A 193 -1.79 -21.68 5.59
C VAL A 193 -1.88 -21.26 4.12
N ILE A 194 -0.91 -20.48 3.63
CA ILE A 194 -0.86 -20.05 2.23
C ILE A 194 -0.64 -21.22 1.27
N GLU A 195 0.24 -22.15 1.60
CA GLU A 195 0.46 -23.37 0.82
C GLU A 195 -0.83 -24.19 0.69
N LEU A 196 -1.57 -24.33 1.78
CA LEU A 196 -2.85 -25.03 1.82
C LEU A 196 -3.94 -24.30 1.00
N ILE A 197 -4.01 -22.97 1.07
CA ILE A 197 -4.93 -22.18 0.24
C ILE A 197 -4.59 -22.36 -1.25
N ARG A 198 -3.30 -22.34 -1.60
CA ARG A 198 -2.82 -22.51 -2.98
C ARG A 198 -3.10 -23.90 -3.54
N SER A 199 -3.00 -24.95 -2.72
CA SER A 199 -3.34 -26.32 -3.16
C SER A 199 -4.84 -26.49 -3.38
N ARG A 200 -5.68 -25.62 -2.78
CA ARG A 200 -7.15 -25.74 -2.75
C ARG A 200 -7.64 -27.01 -2.04
N GLU A 201 -6.77 -27.70 -1.32
CA GLU A 201 -7.06 -28.94 -0.61
C GLU A 201 -7.45 -28.65 0.85
N TYR A 202 -8.44 -27.77 1.05
CA TYR A 202 -8.91 -27.42 2.38
C TYR A 202 -10.41 -27.26 2.46
N THR A 203 -10.95 -27.41 3.66
CA THR A 203 -12.33 -27.05 3.98
C THR A 203 -12.35 -25.80 4.84
N LEU A 204 -13.05 -24.77 4.37
CA LEU A 204 -13.39 -23.63 5.21
C LEU A 204 -14.51 -24.04 6.16
N ILE A 205 -14.27 -23.89 7.46
CA ILE A 205 -15.23 -24.20 8.51
C ILE A 205 -15.56 -22.93 9.31
N ASN A 206 -16.82 -22.78 9.67
CA ASN A 206 -17.31 -21.68 10.49
C ASN A 206 -17.08 -21.96 11.97
#